data_AF-A0AAD6DV30-F1
#
_entry.id   AF-A0AAD6DV30-F1
#
_cell.length_a   1.000
_cell.length_b   1.000
_cell.length_c   1.000
_cell.angle_alpha   90.00
_cell.angle_beta   90.00
_cell.angle_gamma   90.00
#
_symmetry.space_group_name_H-M   'P 1'
#
loop_
_entity.id
_entity.type
_entity.pdbx_description
1 polymer ?
#
loop_
_entity_poly.entity_id
_entity_poly.type
_entity_poly.pdbx_seq_one_letter_code
_entity_poly.pdbx_strand_id
1 'polypeptide(L)'
;MSASIDHLCPELVTIVAEHLGCEDLCNFRLSARYLTDFSLTLFSNRFFRERVHLLSRFNLMALLNLSRHRLFGLSLQTVVISADQLIPDQLRDNPRSLPCWNWDDNSSSTIDKRGYQKHLDEQN
;
A
#
# COMPACT_ATOMS: atom_id res chain seq x y z
N MET A 1 -32.52 -18.93 10.08
CA MET A 1 -31.57 -18.32 11.04
C MET A 1 -30.32 -17.98 10.24
N SER A 2 -30.01 -16.69 10.01
CA SER A 2 -28.75 -16.34 9.34
C SER A 2 -27.62 -16.45 10.36
N ALA A 3 -26.62 -17.28 10.09
CA ALA A 3 -25.40 -17.27 10.88
C ALA A 3 -24.69 -15.92 10.70
N SER A 4 -24.34 -15.25 11.81
CA SER A 4 -23.48 -14.05 11.76
C SER A 4 -22.05 -14.46 11.43
N ILE A 5 -21.34 -13.59 10.71
CA ILE A 5 -19.93 -13.80 10.35
C ILE A 5 -19.00 -13.84 11.57
N ASP A 6 -19.44 -13.27 12.70
CA ASP A 6 -18.70 -13.25 13.96
C ASP A 6 -18.58 -14.65 14.62
N HIS A 7 -19.33 -15.64 14.13
CA HIS A 7 -19.26 -17.02 14.58
C HIS A 7 -18.28 -17.88 13.77
N LEU A 8 -17.69 -17.34 12.72
CA LEU A 8 -16.67 -18.04 11.94
C LEU A 8 -15.39 -18.19 12.78
N CYS A 9 -14.65 -19.28 12.60
CA CYS A 9 -13.35 -19.41 13.25
C CYS A 9 -12.35 -18.38 12.68
N PRO A 10 -11.54 -17.71 13.53
CA PRO A 10 -10.48 -16.79 13.10
C PRO A 10 -9.58 -17.33 11.99
N GLU A 11 -9.24 -18.62 12.08
CA GLU A 11 -8.36 -19.32 11.13
C GLU A 11 -8.97 -19.35 9.74
N LEU A 12 -10.30 -19.53 9.64
CA LEU A 12 -11.01 -19.52 8.37
C LEU A 12 -11.07 -18.11 7.77
N VAL A 13 -11.20 -17.07 8.60
CA VAL A 13 -11.11 -15.67 8.15
C VAL A 13 -9.74 -15.41 7.55
N THR A 14 -8.66 -15.87 8.19
CA THR A 14 -7.30 -15.69 7.68
C THR A 14 -7.11 -16.45 6.36
N ILE A 15 -7.54 -17.71 6.27
CA ILE A 15 -7.44 -18.51 5.04
C ILE A 15 -8.19 -17.84 3.89
N VAL A 16 -9.42 -17.36 4.13
CA VAL A 16 -10.18 -16.62 3.11
C VAL A 16 -9.40 -15.38 2.68
N ALA A 17 -8.92 -14.58 3.62
CA ALA A 17 -8.17 -13.35 3.35
C ALA A 17 -6.88 -13.58 2.55
N GLU A 18 -6.20 -14.72 2.73
CA GLU A 18 -5.01 -15.11 1.96
C GLU A 18 -5.30 -15.31 0.47
N HIS A 19 -6.50 -15.81 0.14
CA HIS A 19 -6.93 -16.06 -1.23
C HIS A 19 -7.50 -14.81 -1.92
N LEU A 20 -7.75 -13.72 -1.19
CA LEU A 20 -8.28 -12.49 -1.76
C LEU A 20 -7.20 -11.70 -2.51
N GLY A 21 -7.62 -11.04 -3.59
CA GLY A 21 -6.85 -9.97 -4.23
C GLY A 21 -6.71 -8.75 -3.32
N CYS A 22 -5.89 -7.77 -3.73
CA CYS A 22 -5.61 -6.61 -2.88
C CYS A 22 -6.83 -5.70 -2.67
N GLU A 23 -7.60 -5.46 -3.74
CA GLU A 23 -8.84 -4.68 -3.65
C GLU A 23 -9.90 -5.40 -2.82
N ASP A 24 -10.09 -6.69 -3.08
CA ASP A 24 -11.03 -7.53 -2.33
C ASP A 24 -10.66 -7.61 -0.85
N LEU A 25 -9.37 -7.71 -0.52
CA LEU A 25 -8.91 -7.73 0.86
C LEU A 25 -9.21 -6.41 1.58
N CYS A 26 -9.12 -5.27 0.90
CA CYS A 26 -9.54 -3.98 1.46
C CYS A 26 -11.06 -3.97 1.74
N ASN A 27 -11.87 -4.37 0.76
CA ASN A 27 -13.33 -4.41 0.90
C ASN A 27 -13.79 -5.40 1.98
N PHE A 28 -13.14 -6.56 2.06
CA PHE A 28 -13.35 -7.57 3.09
C PHE A 28 -13.15 -7.01 4.49
N ARG A 29 -12.09 -6.20 4.69
CA ARG A 29 -11.82 -5.55 5.98
C ARG A 29 -12.87 -4.51 6.33
N LEU A 30 -13.33 -3.74 5.36
CA LEU A 30 -14.36 -2.71 5.57
C LEU A 30 -15.74 -3.29 5.90
N SER A 31 -15.97 -4.58 5.60
CA SER A 31 -17.28 -5.22 5.77
C SER A 31 -17.66 -5.44 7.24
N ALA A 32 -16.68 -5.75 8.11
CA ALA A 32 -16.93 -5.93 9.53
C ALA A 32 -15.65 -5.74 10.37
N ARG A 33 -15.82 -5.26 11.62
CA ARG A 33 -14.70 -5.10 12.56
C ARG A 33 -14.00 -6.42 12.86
N TYR A 34 -14.76 -7.50 13.03
CA TYR A 34 -14.24 -8.85 13.23
C TYR A 34 -13.24 -9.24 12.13
N LEU A 35 -13.61 -9.04 10.86
CA LEU A 35 -12.75 -9.34 9.71
C LEU A 35 -11.51 -8.44 9.68
N THR A 36 -11.65 -7.17 10.04
CA THR A 36 -10.51 -6.25 10.17
C THR A 36 -9.48 -6.74 11.18
N ASP A 37 -9.93 -7.19 12.35
CA ASP A 37 -9.04 -7.61 13.43
C ASP A 37 -8.27 -8.89 13.05
N PHE A 38 -8.94 -9.88 12.47
CA PHE A 38 -8.33 -11.17 12.13
C PHE A 38 -7.54 -11.20 10.83
N SER A 39 -7.73 -10.21 9.95
CA SER A 39 -6.91 -10.05 8.74
C SER A 39 -5.80 -9.01 8.90
N LEU A 40 -5.71 -8.30 10.03
CA LEU A 40 -4.78 -7.18 10.23
C LEU A 40 -3.32 -7.60 10.01
N THR A 41 -2.90 -8.75 10.54
CA THR A 41 -1.51 -9.23 10.41
C THR A 41 -1.19 -9.56 8.95
N LEU A 42 -2.07 -10.29 8.27
CA LEU A 42 -1.91 -10.61 6.85
C LEU A 42 -1.88 -9.33 6.01
N PHE A 43 -2.85 -8.43 6.23
CA PHE A 43 -2.91 -7.14 5.57
C PHE A 43 -1.61 -6.38 5.78
N SER A 44 -1.14 -6.28 7.02
CA SER A 44 0.04 -5.46 7.31
C SER A 44 1.32 -6.07 6.74
N ASN A 45 1.41 -7.39 6.65
CA ASN A 45 2.51 -8.04 5.95
C ASN A 45 2.42 -7.85 4.43
N ARG A 46 1.26 -8.05 3.82
CA ARG A 46 1.08 -7.87 2.37
C ARG A 46 1.29 -6.42 1.95
N PHE A 47 0.81 -5.52 2.79
CA PHE A 47 0.72 -4.10 2.56
C PHE A 47 1.56 -3.29 3.56
N PHE A 48 2.68 -3.70 4.12
CA PHE A 48 3.61 -2.73 4.75
C PHE A 48 5.03 -3.30 4.84
N ARG A 49 5.17 -4.62 4.65
CA ARG A 49 6.45 -5.34 4.69
C ARG A 49 7.51 -4.76 3.79
N GLU A 50 7.16 -4.53 2.54
CA GLU A 50 8.03 -3.91 1.57
C GLU A 50 7.39 -2.63 1.03
N ARG A 51 8.14 -1.52 1.13
CA ARG A 51 7.72 -0.23 0.60
C ARG A 51 8.80 0.33 -0.32
N VAL A 52 8.43 0.52 -1.58
CA VAL A 52 9.23 1.25 -2.56
C VAL A 52 8.90 2.73 -2.42
N HIS A 53 9.89 3.54 -2.04
CA HIS A 53 9.75 4.98 -1.96
C HIS A 53 10.61 5.65 -3.03
N LEU A 54 10.02 6.59 -3.76
CA LEU A 54 10.78 7.52 -4.60
C LEU A 54 11.56 8.48 -3.69
N LEU A 55 12.76 8.86 -4.10
CA LEU A 55 13.60 9.88 -3.47
C LEU A 55 12.98 11.29 -3.57
N SER A 56 11.88 11.51 -2.86
CA SER A 56 11.27 12.82 -2.67
C SER A 56 11.08 13.11 -1.19
N ARG A 57 11.16 14.39 -0.80
CA ARG A 57 10.96 14.82 0.59
C ARG A 57 9.61 14.36 1.14
N PHE A 58 8.56 14.43 0.31
CA PHE A 58 7.22 13.99 0.68
C PHE A 58 7.16 12.49 1.00
N ASN A 59 7.74 11.65 0.14
CA ASN A 59 7.72 10.20 0.33
C ASN A 59 8.57 9.75 1.52
N LEU A 60 9.69 10.42 1.77
CA LEU A 60 10.53 10.17 2.96
C LEU A 60 9.82 10.60 4.25
N MET A 61 9.06 11.70 4.24
CA MET A 61 8.22 12.09 5.38
C MET A 61 7.08 11.10 5.61
N ALA A 62 6.44 10.60 4.55
CA ALA A 62 5.42 9.56 4.66
C ALA A 62 5.99 8.26 5.24
N LEU A 63 7.18 7.85 4.80
CA LEU A 63 7.90 6.71 5.38
C LEU A 63 8.23 6.92 6.86
N LEU A 64 8.69 8.11 7.24
CA LEU A 64 8.97 8.46 8.64
C LEU A 64 7.70 8.42 9.50
N ASN A 65 6.57 8.88 8.98
CA ASN A 65 5.29 8.80 9.68
C ASN A 65 4.82 7.35 9.81
N LEU A 66 4.99 6.54 8.76
CA LEU A 66 4.66 5.12 8.77
C LEU A 66 5.53 4.33 9.76
N SER A 67 6.84 4.60 9.81
CA SER A 67 7.77 3.92 10.73
C SER A 67 7.48 4.24 12.19
N ARG A 68 6.90 5.42 12.48
CA ARG A 68 6.44 5.81 13.81
C ARG A 68 5.06 5.25 14.17
N HIS A 69 4.34 4.64 13.23
CA HIS A 69 3.00 4.13 13.49
C HIS A 69 3.04 2.86 14.34
N ARG A 70 2.31 2.85 15.47
CA ARG A 70 2.35 1.76 16.47
C ARG A 70 2.02 0.37 15.91
N LEU A 71 1.13 0.31 14.93
CA LEU A 71 0.67 -0.97 14.34
C LEU A 71 1.39 -1.30 13.03
N PHE A 72 1.71 -0.31 12.21
CA PHE A 72 2.19 -0.52 10.84
C PHE A 72 3.70 -0.39 10.73
N GLY A 73 4.34 0.38 11.61
CA GLY A 73 5.79 0.49 11.67
C GLY A 73 6.46 -0.85 11.99
N LEU A 74 5.85 -1.68 12.84
CA LEU A 74 6.34 -3.03 13.15
C LEU A 74 6.29 -3.98 11.95
N SER A 75 5.40 -3.73 10.99
CA SER A 75 5.27 -4.57 9.80
C SER A 75 6.29 -4.20 8.73
N LEU A 76 6.93 -3.03 8.82
CA LEU A 76 7.88 -2.54 7.82
C LEU A 76 9.23 -3.22 8.00
N GLN A 77 9.58 -4.10 7.05
CA GLN A 77 10.82 -4.89 7.10
C GLN A 77 11.83 -4.44 6.05
N THR A 78 11.35 -3.94 4.91
CA THR A 78 12.20 -3.60 3.77
C THR A 78 11.77 -2.26 3.18
N VAL A 79 12.72 -1.35 3.07
CA VAL A 79 12.57 -0.08 2.37
C VAL A 79 13.41 -0.14 1.11
N VAL A 80 12.77 -0.03 -0.04
CA VAL A 80 13.45 0.10 -1.33
C VAL A 80 13.40 1.57 -1.70
N ILE A 81 14.56 2.23 -1.69
CA ILE A 81 14.66 3.62 -2.13
C ILE A 81 14.99 3.61 -3.61
N SER A 82 14.02 3.99 -4.44
CA SER A 82 14.22 4.08 -5.88
C SER A 82 14.67 5.47 -6.29
N ALA A 83 15.68 5.49 -7.16
CA ALA A 83 16.20 6.68 -7.85
C ALA A 83 15.54 6.86 -9.23
N ASP A 84 14.42 6.20 -9.53
CA ASP A 84 13.82 6.21 -10.88
C ASP A 84 13.51 7.62 -11.43
N GLN A 85 13.31 8.62 -10.58
CA GLN A 85 13.15 10.04 -11.01
C GLN A 85 14.47 10.75 -11.36
N LEU A 86 15.62 10.17 -11.00
CA LEU A 86 16.94 10.64 -11.41
C LEU A 86 17.36 10.04 -12.75
N ILE A 87 16.62 9.04 -13.25
CA ILE A 87 16.87 8.41 -14.54
C ILE A 87 16.03 9.15 -15.59
N PRO A 88 16.64 9.76 -16.61
CA PRO A 88 15.91 10.35 -17.71
C PRO A 88 14.96 9.34 -18.35
N ASP A 89 13.73 9.77 -18.69
CA ASP A 89 12.65 8.91 -19.24
C ASP A 89 13.10 7.98 -20.39
N GLN A 90 14.17 8.35 -21.10
CA GLN A 90 14.76 7.64 -22.22
C GLN A 90 15.50 6.33 -21.85
N LEU A 91 15.71 6.03 -20.57
CA LEU A 91 16.48 4.84 -20.12
C LEU A 91 15.64 3.84 -19.31
N ARG A 92 14.31 4.00 -19.30
CA ARG A 92 13.41 3.24 -18.44
C ARG A 92 13.02 1.91 -19.09
N ASP A 93 14.00 1.00 -19.24
CA ASP A 93 13.76 -0.34 -19.76
C ASP A 93 13.25 -1.29 -18.67
N ASN A 94 12.09 -1.89 -18.97
CA ASN A 94 11.50 -3.12 -18.41
C ASN A 94 10.58 -3.02 -17.16
N PRO A 95 9.40 -3.68 -17.17
CA PRO A 95 8.47 -3.69 -16.05
C PRO A 95 8.92 -4.75 -15.05
N ARG A 96 9.60 -4.34 -13.98
CA ARG A 96 9.73 -5.21 -12.81
C ARG A 96 8.32 -5.51 -12.32
N SER A 97 8.03 -6.79 -12.05
CA SER A 97 6.80 -7.21 -11.38
C SER A 97 6.68 -6.45 -10.06
N LEU A 98 5.86 -5.41 -10.05
CA LEU A 98 5.73 -4.50 -8.94
C LEU A 98 4.94 -5.20 -7.83
N PRO A 99 5.34 -5.05 -6.55
CA PRO A 99 4.53 -5.52 -5.43
C PRO A 99 3.15 -4.85 -5.47
N CYS A 100 2.17 -5.47 -4.80
CA CYS A 100 0.72 -5.24 -4.92
C CYS A 100 0.21 -3.83 -4.54
N TRP A 101 1.13 -2.89 -4.38
CA TRP A 101 0.96 -1.48 -4.07
C TRP A 101 0.80 -0.57 -5.26
N ASN A 102 1.22 -1.02 -6.44
CA ASN A 102 0.78 -0.40 -7.66
C ASN A 102 -0.63 -0.93 -7.91
N TRP A 103 -1.61 -0.25 -7.34
CA TRP A 103 -2.96 -0.22 -7.92
C TRP A 103 -2.81 -0.10 -9.43
N ASP A 104 -3.48 -1.00 -10.15
CA ASP A 104 -3.42 -1.07 -11.59
C ASP A 104 -3.55 0.33 -12.20
N ASP A 105 -2.55 0.64 -13.01
CA ASP A 105 -2.32 1.86 -13.78
C ASP A 105 -3.35 1.99 -14.93
N ASN A 106 -4.62 1.67 -14.67
CA ASN A 106 -5.70 1.75 -15.65
C ASN A 106 -7.01 2.38 -15.12
N SER A 107 -7.03 2.87 -13.88
CA SER A 107 -7.97 3.95 -13.53
C SER A 107 -7.26 5.28 -13.75
N SER A 108 -7.58 5.89 -14.88
CA SER A 108 -7.31 7.29 -15.22
C SER A 108 -7.66 8.25 -14.07
N SER A 109 -6.78 8.36 -13.09
CA SER A 109 -6.64 9.55 -12.29
C SER A 109 -5.34 10.19 -12.76
N THR A 110 -5.50 11.24 -13.56
CA THR A 110 -4.50 12.28 -13.68
C THR A 110 -3.95 12.55 -12.28
N ILE A 111 -2.78 11.99 -11.95
CA ILE A 111 -1.94 12.58 -10.91
C ILE A 111 -1.91 14.05 -11.31
N ASP A 112 -2.50 14.91 -10.49
CA ASP A 112 -2.63 16.31 -10.82
C ASP A 112 -1.22 16.89 -10.87
N LYS A 113 -0.61 16.83 -12.07
CA LYS A 113 0.72 17.36 -12.34
C LYS A 113 0.76 18.85 -12.03
N ARG A 114 -0.40 19.54 -11.93
CA ARG A 114 -0.48 20.93 -11.47
C ARG A 114 -0.09 21.08 -10.00
N GLY A 115 -0.42 20.13 -9.12
CA GLY A 115 -0.02 20.21 -7.70
C GLY A 115 1.50 20.16 -7.53
N TYR A 116 2.16 19.31 -8.30
CA TYR A 116 3.63 19.19 -8.30
C TYR A 116 4.31 20.39 -8.97
N GLN A 117 3.78 20.87 -10.10
CA GLN A 117 4.34 22.03 -10.78
C GLN A 117 4.23 23.30 -9.93
N LYS A 118 3.09 23.50 -9.26
CA LYS A 118 2.85 24.67 -8.41
C LYS A 118 3.81 24.74 -7.22
N HIS A 119 4.20 23.60 -6.65
CA HIS A 119 5.20 23.56 -5.57
C HIS A 119 6.65 23.74 -6.05
N LEU A 120 6.94 23.44 -7.32
CA LEU A 120 8.25 23.73 -7.94
C LEU A 120 8.40 25.23 -8.24
N ASP A 121 7.33 25.87 -8.69
CA ASP A 121 7.31 27.30 -9.00
C ASP A 121 7.35 28.17 -7.72
N GLU A 122 6.91 27.64 -6.57
CA GLU A 122 6.98 28.30 -5.25
C GLU A 122 8.37 28.19 -4.57
N GLN A 123 9.31 27.42 -5.14
CA GLN A 123 10.66 27.23 -4.59
C GLN A 123 11.77 27.95 -5.38
N ASN A 124 11.42 28.71 -6.43
CA ASN A 124 12.30 29.66 -7.13
C ASN A 124 11.92 31.11 -6.81
#